data_AF-A0A835X203-F1
#
_entry.id   AF-A0A835X203-F1
#
_cell.length_a   1.000
_cell.length_b   1.000
_cell.length_c   1.000
_cell.angle_alpha   90.00
_cell.angle_beta   90.00
_cell.angle_gamma   90.00
#
_symmetry.space_group_name_H-M   'P 1'
#
loop_
_entity.id
_entity.type
_entity.pdbx_description
1 polymer ?
#
loop_
_entity_poly.entity_id
_entity_poly.type
_entity_poly.pdbx_seq_one_letter_code
_entity_poly.pdbx_strand_id
1 'polypeptide(L)'
;MVDRLIQTKDYNEFQDMSVEFAKYVRVMTPKMDSVISELDSIGVKSGVALFGETVFTLIPEEKESNVLEILKKYDNNIILQTEIDNVGARLQ
;
A
#
# COMPACT_ATOMS: atom_id res chain seq x y z
N MET A 1 -0.43 13.33 -11.70
CA MET A 1 -0.46 12.69 -10.35
C MET A 1 -0.35 13.73 -9.24
N VAL A 2 0.71 14.54 -9.16
CA VAL A 2 0.89 15.53 -8.06
C VAL A 2 -0.26 16.55 -7.95
N ASP A 3 -0.67 17.19 -9.06
CA ASP A 3 -1.79 18.14 -9.02
C ASP A 3 -3.11 17.48 -8.58
N ARG A 4 -3.30 16.20 -8.96
CA ARG A 4 -4.46 15.39 -8.59
C ARG A 4 -4.48 15.12 -7.09
N LEU A 5 -3.35 14.67 -6.53
CA LEU A 5 -3.17 14.46 -5.08
C LEU A 5 -3.52 15.70 -4.26
N ILE A 6 -3.05 16.87 -4.69
CA ILE A 6 -3.29 18.13 -3.98
C ILE A 6 -4.78 18.48 -3.96
N GLN A 7 -5.48 18.17 -5.05
CA GLN A 7 -6.91 18.46 -5.20
C GLN A 7 -7.78 17.51 -4.38
N THR A 8 -7.51 16.20 -4.41
CA THR A 8 -8.43 15.21 -3.87
C THR A 8 -8.20 14.92 -2.39
N LYS A 9 -6.95 14.99 -1.92
CA LYS A 9 -6.56 14.68 -0.53
C LYS A 9 -7.07 13.32 -0.06
N ASP A 10 -7.25 12.38 -0.98
CA ASP A 10 -7.75 11.02 -0.72
C ASP A 10 -6.58 10.03 -0.67
N TYR A 11 -6.44 9.32 0.45
CA TYR A 11 -5.40 8.32 0.63
C TYR A 11 -5.60 7.07 -0.25
N ASN A 12 -6.82 6.74 -0.64
CA ASN A 12 -7.09 5.66 -1.60
C ASN A 12 -6.56 6.04 -2.98
N GLU A 13 -6.80 7.27 -3.39
CA GLU A 13 -6.33 7.74 -4.68
C GLU A 13 -4.81 7.90 -4.71
N PHE A 14 -4.20 8.27 -3.58
CA PHE A 14 -2.75 8.25 -3.41
C PHE A 14 -2.17 6.84 -3.61
N GLN A 15 -2.80 5.83 -3.03
CA GLN A 15 -2.37 4.44 -3.18
C GLN A 15 -2.50 3.97 -4.63
N ASP A 16 -3.61 4.27 -5.30
CA ASP A 16 -3.79 3.98 -6.74
C ASP A 16 -2.71 4.66 -7.60
N MET A 17 -2.38 5.94 -7.31
CA MET A 17 -1.30 6.65 -8.00
C MET A 17 0.08 6.06 -7.71
N SER A 18 0.31 5.54 -6.51
CA SER A 18 1.56 4.85 -6.16
C SER A 18 1.75 3.61 -7.04
N VAL A 19 0.70 2.82 -7.27
CA VAL A 19 0.73 1.67 -8.19
C VAL A 19 0.88 2.10 -9.65
N GLU A 20 0.16 3.14 -10.08
CA GLU A 20 0.29 3.72 -11.43
C GLU A 20 1.74 4.12 -11.72
N PHE A 21 2.38 4.80 -10.77
CA PHE A 21 3.76 5.22 -10.87
C PHE A 21 4.73 4.03 -10.89
N ALA A 22 4.54 3.03 -10.01
CA ALA A 22 5.37 1.83 -9.98
C ALA A 22 5.31 1.04 -11.30
N LYS A 23 4.13 0.95 -11.92
CA LYS A 23 3.94 0.37 -13.26
C LYS A 23 4.67 1.18 -14.32
N TYR A 24 4.55 2.51 -14.29
CA TYR A 24 5.22 3.41 -15.22
C TYR A 24 6.75 3.25 -15.19
N VAL A 25 7.35 3.18 -14.01
CA VAL A 25 8.81 3.00 -13.86
C VAL A 25 9.27 1.53 -13.93
N ARG A 26 8.36 0.60 -14.22
CA ARG A 26 8.62 -0.84 -14.47
C ARG A 26 9.27 -1.58 -13.29
N VAL A 27 8.85 -1.27 -12.06
CA VAL A 27 9.33 -1.95 -10.84
C VAL A 27 8.33 -2.97 -10.27
N MET A 28 7.19 -3.16 -10.94
CA MET A 28 6.18 -4.16 -10.55
C MET A 28 6.65 -5.58 -10.81
N THR A 29 6.32 -6.49 -9.90
CA THR A 29 6.49 -7.93 -10.10
C THR A 29 5.13 -8.65 -10.07
N PRO A 30 5.00 -9.83 -10.71
CA PRO A 30 3.74 -10.57 -10.75
C PRO A 30 3.17 -10.87 -9.36
N LYS A 31 4.05 -11.08 -8.38
CA LYS A 31 3.67 -11.32 -6.99
C LYS A 31 3.02 -10.08 -6.35
N MET A 32 3.56 -8.89 -6.61
CA MET A 32 2.97 -7.64 -6.14
C MET A 32 1.61 -7.40 -6.78
N ASP A 33 1.46 -7.65 -8.09
CA ASP A 33 0.18 -7.53 -8.78
C ASP A 33 -0.87 -8.49 -8.21
N SER A 34 -0.50 -9.72 -7.84
CA SER A 34 -1.42 -10.66 -7.18
C SER A 34 -1.92 -10.15 -5.83
N VAL A 35 -1.01 -9.67 -4.97
CA VAL A 35 -1.36 -9.11 -3.64
C VAL A 35 -2.29 -7.91 -3.80
N ILE A 36 -1.94 -6.98 -4.69
CA ILE A 36 -2.75 -5.78 -4.95
C ILE A 36 -4.14 -6.16 -5.46
N SER A 37 -4.24 -7.14 -6.37
CA SER A 37 -5.53 -7.57 -6.93
C SER A 37 -6.44 -8.22 -5.89
N GLU A 38 -5.88 -9.03 -4.98
CA GLU A 38 -6.66 -9.61 -3.89
C GLU A 38 -7.16 -8.55 -2.89
N LEU A 39 -6.31 -7.59 -2.53
CA LEU A 39 -6.71 -6.47 -1.67
C LEU A 39 -7.78 -5.60 -2.32
N ASP A 40 -7.66 -5.32 -3.63
CA ASP A 40 -8.65 -4.54 -4.37
C ASP A 40 -10.01 -5.26 -4.42
N SER A 41 -10.02 -6.60 -4.47
CA SER A 41 -11.25 -7.41 -4.47
C SER A 41 -12.12 -7.24 -3.21
N ILE A 42 -11.52 -6.79 -2.09
CA ILE A 42 -12.23 -6.46 -0.84
C ILE A 42 -12.39 -4.95 -0.62
N GLY A 43 -12.12 -4.14 -1.65
CA GLY A 43 -12.21 -2.68 -1.58
C GLY A 43 -11.12 -2.04 -0.72
N VAL A 44 -9.92 -2.63 -0.72
CA VAL A 44 -8.72 -2.08 -0.06
C VAL A 44 -7.72 -1.67 -1.13
N LYS A 45 -7.50 -0.36 -1.26
CA LYS A 45 -6.46 0.17 -2.14
C LYS A 45 -5.08 -0.07 -1.54
N SER A 46 -4.09 -0.22 -2.40
CA SER A 46 -2.72 -0.55 -2.01
C SER A 46 -1.75 0.30 -2.82
N GLY A 47 -0.58 0.58 -2.26
CA GLY A 47 0.53 1.26 -2.89
C GLY A 47 1.78 0.39 -2.95
N VAL A 48 2.80 0.90 -3.63
CA VAL A 48 4.13 0.27 -3.72
C VAL A 48 5.15 1.16 -3.03
N ALA A 49 5.87 0.61 -2.06
CA ALA A 49 7.02 1.30 -1.51
C ALA A 49 8.16 1.21 -2.52
N LEU A 50 8.45 2.33 -3.17
CA LEU A 50 9.37 2.40 -4.30
C LEU A 50 10.77 1.93 -3.92
N PHE A 51 11.41 1.21 -4.85
CA PHE A 51 12.72 0.57 -4.71
C PHE A 51 12.75 -0.65 -3.77
N GLY A 52 11.90 -1.63 -4.07
CA GLY A 52 11.89 -2.94 -3.44
C GLY A 52 10.66 -3.74 -3.88
N GLU A 53 10.55 -5.00 -3.44
CA GLU A 53 9.33 -5.80 -3.58
C GLU A 53 8.42 -5.63 -2.37
N THR A 54 7.96 -4.39 -2.15
CA THR A 54 7.14 -4.04 -0.97
C THR A 54 5.85 -3.39 -1.40
N VAL A 55 4.73 -4.01 -1.01
CA VAL A 55 3.37 -3.47 -1.14
C VAL A 55 2.94 -3.00 0.24
N PHE A 56 2.28 -1.85 0.31
CA PHE A 56 1.68 -1.34 1.54
C PHE A 56 0.21 -1.00 1.31
N THR A 57 -0.56 -0.95 2.39
CA THR A 57 -1.91 -0.40 2.36
C THR A 57 -2.15 0.44 3.61
N LEU A 58 -2.87 1.54 3.44
CA LEU A 58 -3.41 2.37 4.51
C LEU A 58 -4.90 2.03 4.63
N ILE A 59 -5.27 1.53 5.80
CA ILE A 59 -6.62 1.06 6.10
C ILE A 59 -7.10 1.62 7.43
N PRO A 60 -8.42 1.79 7.61
CA PRO A 60 -8.98 1.99 8.93
C PRO A 60 -8.95 0.67 9.71
N GLU A 61 -8.92 0.76 11.04
CA GLU A 61 -8.68 -0.36 11.97
C GLU A 61 -9.69 -1.50 11.78
N GLU A 62 -10.95 -1.20 11.46
CA GLU A 62 -12.00 -2.19 11.25
C GLU A 62 -11.75 -3.13 10.06
N LYS A 63 -10.88 -2.74 9.11
CA LYS A 63 -10.51 -3.58 7.96
C LYS A 63 -9.29 -4.47 8.22
N GLU A 64 -8.61 -4.30 9.35
CA GLU A 64 -7.32 -4.93 9.63
C GLU A 64 -7.37 -6.45 9.55
N SER A 65 -8.37 -7.07 10.19
CA SER A 65 -8.50 -8.54 10.21
C SER A 65 -8.66 -9.13 8.81
N ASN A 66 -9.45 -8.48 7.94
CA ASN A 66 -9.69 -8.92 6.57
C ASN A 66 -8.42 -8.79 5.71
N VAL A 67 -7.66 -7.71 5.89
CA VAL A 67 -6.39 -7.50 5.18
C VAL A 67 -5.35 -8.51 5.62
N LEU A 68 -5.21 -8.76 6.92
CA LEU A 68 -4.27 -9.74 7.46
C LEU A 68 -4.55 -11.15 6.95
N GLU A 69 -5.82 -11.53 6.80
CA GLU A 69 -6.19 -12.84 6.24
C GLU A 69 -5.68 -13.02 4.81
N ILE A 70 -5.76 -11.97 3.98
CA ILE A 70 -5.21 -11.98 2.63
C ILE A 70 -3.69 -12.04 2.65
N LEU A 71 -3.03 -11.16 3.44
CA LEU A 71 -1.57 -11.07 3.47
C LEU A 71 -0.91 -12.36 3.96
N LYS A 72 -1.54 -13.09 4.90
CA LYS A 72 -1.08 -14.40 5.37
C LYS A 72 -1.06 -15.47 4.25
N LYS A 73 -1.86 -15.37 3.19
CA LYS A 73 -1.71 -16.32 2.05
C LYS A 73 -0.34 -16.24 1.39
N TYR A 74 0.39 -15.14 1.63
CA TYR A 74 1.72 -14.87 1.12
C TYR A 74 2.83 -15.11 2.16
N ASP A 75 2.60 -16.02 3.13
CA ASP A 75 3.38 -16.38 4.35
C ASP A 75 4.91 -16.46 4.24
N ASN A 76 5.47 -16.59 3.03
CA ASN A 76 6.92 -16.52 2.80
C ASN A 76 7.48 -15.08 2.88
N ASN A 77 6.68 -14.10 3.36
CA ASN A 77 7.04 -12.68 3.41
C ASN A 77 6.91 -12.12 4.83
N ILE A 78 7.55 -10.97 5.05
CA ILE A 78 7.42 -10.21 6.27
C ILE A 78 6.16 -9.35 6.19
N ILE A 79 5.24 -9.52 7.14
CA ILE A 79 4.09 -8.64 7.33
C ILE A 79 4.43 -7.66 8.44
N LEU A 80 4.31 -6.37 8.16
CA LEU A 80 4.52 -5.29 9.14
C LEU A 80 3.18 -4.59 9.39
N GLN A 81 2.82 -4.49 10.66
CA GLN A 81 1.71 -3.68 11.14
C GLN A 81 2.31 -2.45 11.83
N THR A 82 1.97 -1.27 11.34
CA THR A 82 2.53 0.00 11.80
C THR A 82 1.49 1.09 11.74
N GLU A 83 1.72 2.16 12.49
CA GLU A 83 0.89 3.37 12.46
C GLU A 83 1.61 4.51 11.72
N ILE A 84 0.84 5.53 11.35
CA ILE A 84 1.39 6.75 10.73
C ILE A 84 2.11 7.55 11.82
N ASP A 85 3.42 7.73 11.68
CA ASP A 85 4.20 8.65 12.50
C ASP A 85 3.88 10.10 12.13
N ASN A 86 3.23 10.82 13.04
CA ASN A 86 2.87 12.24 12.90
C ASN A 86 3.81 13.18 13.67
N VAL A 87 4.85 12.63 14.28
CA VAL A 87 5.74 13.31 15.22
C VAL A 87 7.03 13.67 14.48
N GLY A 88 7.56 12.77 13.64
CA GLY A 88 8.80 12.98 12.89
C GLY A 88 10.05 12.85 13.75
N ALA A 89 11.23 13.12 13.19
CA ALA A 89 12.51 12.86 13.87
C ALA A 89 12.65 13.57 15.22
N ARG A 90 13.23 12.89 16.23
CA ARG A 90 13.50 13.42 17.57
C ARG A 90 14.97 13.25 17.91
N LEU A 91 15.56 14.28 18.54
CA LEU A 91 16.88 14.16 19.16
C LEU A 91 16.69 13.40 20.48
N GLN A 92 17.39 12.27 20.61
CA GLN A 92 17.53 11.55 21.87
C GLN A 92 18.68 12.15 22.68
#